data_AF-A0A3C1V4H8-F1
#
_entry.id   AF-A0A3C1V4H8-F1
#
_cell.length_a   1.000
_cell.length_b   1.000
_cell.length_c   1.000
_cell.angle_alpha   90.00
_cell.angle_beta   90.00
_cell.angle_gamma   90.00
#
_symmetry.space_group_name_H-M   'P 1'
#
loop_
_entity.id
_entity.type
_entity.pdbx_description
1 polymer ?
#
loop_
_entity_poly.entity_id
_entity_poly.type
_entity_poly.pdbx_seq_one_letter_code
_entity_poly.pdbx_strand_id
1 'polypeptide(L)'
;AAALATAAIAKGHTVSIVSGPVSVRYPTEARVTSVVTTGDMLKKSLTLLPRVDGVIATAAPCDFEPKQREKGKLPRQRGLVLDLKPTRDIIATLARQARPSQWMVAFALEPDGEPARALKKITAKKCDLIVLNDLTALDTTTTAVTVYDHAHQRVGQQAGTKTAVARWLLKLIGAHSGKGELSS
;
A
#
# COMPACT_ATOMS: atom_id res chain seq x y z
N ALA A 1 -4.07 5.15 -3.89
CA ALA A 1 -5.14 4.13 -4.01
C ALA A 1 -6.11 4.39 -5.17
N ALA A 2 -6.98 5.43 -5.11
CA ALA A 2 -8.05 5.60 -6.11
C ALA A 2 -7.55 5.72 -7.57
N ALA A 3 -6.54 6.56 -7.84
CA ALA A 3 -5.98 6.69 -9.18
C ALA A 3 -5.40 5.37 -9.74
N LEU A 4 -4.81 4.53 -8.87
CA LEU A 4 -4.31 3.21 -9.24
C LEU A 4 -5.44 2.23 -9.54
N ALA A 5 -6.50 2.24 -8.71
CA ALA A 5 -7.68 1.43 -8.95
C ALA A 5 -8.34 1.78 -10.29
N THR A 6 -8.55 3.07 -10.57
CA THR A 6 -9.10 3.53 -11.85
C THR A 6 -8.22 3.11 -13.02
N ALA A 7 -6.90 3.29 -12.91
CA ALA A 7 -5.98 2.90 -13.99
C ALA A 7 -5.93 1.37 -14.20
N ALA A 8 -6.12 0.57 -13.15
CA ALA A 8 -6.13 -0.89 -13.24
C ALA A 8 -7.43 -1.41 -13.86
N ILE A 9 -8.57 -0.86 -13.46
CA ILE A 9 -9.88 -1.15 -14.07
C ILE A 9 -9.88 -0.78 -15.54
N ALA A 10 -9.33 0.38 -15.90
CA ALA A 10 -9.22 0.83 -17.31
C ALA A 10 -8.35 -0.11 -18.16
N LYS A 11 -7.53 -0.97 -17.55
CA LYS A 11 -6.74 -2.01 -18.20
C LYS A 11 -7.39 -3.40 -18.14
N GLY A 12 -8.64 -3.51 -17.68
CA GLY A 12 -9.37 -4.78 -17.59
C GLY A 12 -9.11 -5.58 -16.30
N HIS A 13 -8.32 -5.07 -15.35
CA HIS A 13 -8.07 -5.79 -14.11
C HIS A 13 -9.25 -5.71 -13.14
N THR A 14 -9.54 -6.83 -12.47
CA THR A 14 -10.45 -6.84 -11.33
C THR A 14 -9.76 -6.27 -10.10
N VAL A 15 -10.37 -5.25 -9.46
CA VAL A 15 -9.76 -4.55 -8.32
C VAL A 15 -10.54 -4.78 -7.04
N SER A 16 -9.84 -5.28 -6.01
CA SER A 16 -10.33 -5.30 -4.62
C SER A 16 -9.52 -4.30 -3.78
N ILE A 17 -10.21 -3.50 -2.97
CA ILE A 17 -9.61 -2.47 -2.13
C ILE A 17 -9.98 -2.75 -0.67
N VAL A 18 -8.99 -2.91 0.19
CA VAL A 18 -9.17 -2.84 1.65
C VAL A 18 -8.78 -1.44 2.08
N SER A 19 -9.73 -0.65 2.56
CA SER A 19 -9.50 0.77 2.84
C SER A 19 -9.76 1.13 4.30
N GLY A 20 -8.86 1.92 4.88
CA GLY A 20 -9.06 2.57 6.17
C GLY A 20 -10.07 3.73 6.09
N PRO A 21 -10.27 4.47 7.19
CA PRO A 21 -11.11 5.66 7.19
C PRO A 21 -10.44 6.79 6.39
N VAL A 22 -10.83 6.96 5.12
CA VAL A 22 -10.33 8.03 4.23
C VAL A 22 -11.47 8.68 3.46
N SER A 23 -11.37 9.99 3.23
CA SER A 23 -12.32 10.76 2.43
C SER A 23 -11.96 10.69 0.94
N VAL A 24 -12.06 9.50 0.34
CA VAL A 24 -11.71 9.25 -1.06
C VAL A 24 -12.84 8.51 -1.76
N ARG A 25 -13.21 8.96 -2.97
CA ARG A 25 -14.12 8.22 -3.85
C ARG A 25 -13.34 7.21 -4.68
N TYR A 26 -13.68 5.94 -4.53
CA TYR A 26 -13.17 4.86 -5.37
C TYR A 26 -14.04 4.68 -6.62
N PRO A 27 -13.49 4.13 -7.72
CA PRO A 27 -14.29 3.75 -8.89
C PRO A 27 -15.34 2.71 -8.49
N THR A 28 -16.53 2.81 -9.10
CA THR A 28 -17.71 1.97 -8.79
C THR A 28 -17.50 0.48 -9.05
N GLU A 29 -16.59 0.16 -9.96
CA GLU A 29 -16.25 -1.17 -10.41
C GLU A 29 -15.28 -1.87 -9.43
N ALA A 30 -14.65 -1.12 -8.52
CA ALA A 30 -13.80 -1.69 -7.49
C ALA A 30 -14.64 -2.29 -6.35
N ARG A 31 -14.25 -3.48 -5.88
CA ARG A 31 -14.82 -4.10 -4.68
C ARG A 31 -14.15 -3.52 -3.44
N VAL A 32 -14.81 -2.57 -2.78
CA VAL A 32 -14.25 -1.87 -1.60
C VAL A 32 -14.72 -2.52 -0.31
N THR A 33 -13.77 -2.85 0.58
CA THR A 33 -14.02 -3.29 1.95
C THR A 33 -13.43 -2.27 2.91
N SER A 34 -14.30 -1.57 3.65
CA SER A 34 -13.89 -0.62 4.67
C SER A 34 -13.48 -1.33 5.95
N VAL A 35 -12.39 -0.86 6.57
CA VAL A 35 -11.85 -1.35 7.84
C VAL A 35 -11.42 -0.17 8.70
N VAL A 36 -11.32 -0.38 10.02
CA VAL A 36 -10.93 0.68 10.95
C VAL A 36 -9.54 0.46 11.52
N THR A 37 -9.19 -0.79 11.86
CA THR A 37 -7.91 -1.10 12.51
C THR A 37 -6.90 -1.74 11.57
N THR A 38 -5.61 -1.62 11.88
CA THR A 38 -4.53 -2.35 11.20
C THR A 38 -4.78 -3.87 11.24
N GLY A 39 -5.32 -4.38 12.35
CA GLY A 39 -5.69 -5.79 12.50
C GLY A 39 -6.82 -6.23 11.56
N ASP A 40 -7.87 -5.42 11.43
CA ASP A 40 -8.96 -5.68 10.49
C ASP A 40 -8.47 -5.64 9.04
N MET A 41 -7.63 -4.65 8.72
CA MET A 41 -7.00 -4.55 7.41
C MET A 41 -6.19 -5.80 7.09
N LEU A 42 -5.34 -6.25 8.02
CA LEU A 42 -4.56 -7.48 7.85
C LEU A 42 -5.48 -8.69 7.64
N LYS A 43 -6.49 -8.87 8.49
CA LYS A 43 -7.44 -9.99 8.39
C LYS A 43 -8.13 -10.00 7.04
N LYS A 44 -8.65 -8.87 6.57
CA LYS A 44 -9.33 -8.78 5.27
C LYS A 44 -8.37 -9.00 4.10
N SER A 45 -7.18 -8.41 4.15
CA SER A 45 -6.16 -8.64 3.12
C SER A 45 -5.76 -10.11 3.02
N LEU A 46 -5.62 -10.81 4.15
CA LEU A 46 -5.34 -12.26 4.16
C LEU A 46 -6.48 -13.09 3.54
N THR A 47 -7.73 -12.72 3.77
CA THR A 47 -8.86 -13.43 3.13
C THR A 47 -8.93 -13.24 1.61
N LEU A 48 -8.43 -12.11 1.11
CA LEU A 48 -8.39 -11.79 -0.32
C LEU A 48 -7.14 -12.32 -1.01
N LEU A 49 -6.03 -12.46 -0.29
CA LEU A 49 -4.74 -12.83 -0.84
C LEU A 49 -4.78 -14.06 -1.76
N PRO A 50 -5.50 -15.16 -1.47
CA PRO A 50 -5.55 -16.31 -2.38
C PRO A 50 -6.20 -16.02 -3.74
N ARG A 51 -6.95 -14.93 -3.88
CA ARG A 51 -7.79 -14.61 -5.05
C ARG A 51 -7.21 -13.52 -5.96
N VAL A 52 -5.99 -13.06 -5.69
CA VAL A 52 -5.36 -11.97 -6.45
C VAL A 52 -4.01 -12.41 -6.99
N ASP A 53 -3.58 -11.81 -8.10
CA ASP A 53 -2.26 -12.05 -8.68
C ASP A 53 -1.18 -11.16 -8.06
N GLY A 54 -1.59 -10.06 -7.41
CA GLY A 54 -0.66 -9.23 -6.67
C GLY A 54 -1.31 -8.18 -5.79
N VAL A 55 -0.48 -7.46 -5.05
CA VAL A 55 -0.89 -6.49 -4.04
C VAL A 55 -0.11 -5.19 -4.22
N ILE A 56 -0.84 -4.07 -4.24
CA ILE A 56 -0.25 -2.73 -4.17
C ILE A 56 -0.60 -2.11 -2.81
N ALA A 57 0.40 -2.00 -1.94
CA ALA A 57 0.26 -1.50 -0.59
C ALA A 57 0.42 0.01 -0.52
N THR A 58 -0.66 0.75 -0.78
CA THR A 58 -0.66 2.21 -0.68
C THR A 58 -1.24 2.76 0.61
N ALA A 59 -1.79 1.89 1.47
CA ALA A 59 -2.30 2.32 2.77
C ALA A 59 -1.13 2.69 3.69
N ALA A 60 -1.40 3.58 4.64
CA ALA A 60 -0.51 3.90 5.75
C ALA A 60 -1.13 3.42 7.07
N PRO A 61 -1.07 2.10 7.39
CA PRO A 61 -1.59 1.59 8.65
C PRO A 61 -0.78 2.15 9.83
N CYS A 62 -1.41 2.27 11.00
CA CYS A 62 -0.71 2.69 12.20
C CYS A 62 0.32 1.62 12.63
N ASP A 63 1.54 2.04 12.96
CA ASP A 63 2.61 1.17 13.47
C ASP A 63 2.36 0.72 14.92
N PHE A 64 1.51 1.43 15.65
CA PHE A 64 1.14 1.14 17.03
C PHE A 64 -0.38 1.17 17.23
N GLU A 65 -0.86 0.42 18.22
CA GLU A 65 -2.25 0.46 18.66
C GLU A 65 -2.35 0.45 20.19
N PRO A 66 -3.46 0.93 20.78
CA PRO A 66 -3.70 0.80 22.22
C PRO A 66 -3.60 -0.66 22.66
N LYS A 67 -2.80 -0.91 23.69
CA LYS A 67 -2.64 -2.25 24.27
C LYS A 67 -3.95 -2.77 24.84
N GLN A 68 -4.74 -1.89 25.45
CA GLN A 68 -6.11 -2.12 25.88
C GLN A 68 -7.03 -1.10 25.18
N ARG A 69 -8.16 -1.58 24.66
CA ARG A 69 -9.20 -0.74 24.05
C ARG A 69 -10.39 -0.69 25.00
N GLU A 70 -10.69 0.51 25.47
CA GLU A 70 -11.85 0.74 26.32
C GLU A 70 -13.14 0.83 25.50
N LYS A 71 -14.23 0.29 26.05
CA LYS A 71 -15.55 0.38 25.41
C LYS A 71 -16.17 1.73 25.74
N GLY A 72 -16.35 2.57 24.74
CA GLY A 72 -17.03 3.86 24.87
C GLY A 72 -16.07 5.03 25.14
N LYS A 73 -16.65 6.18 25.48
CA LYS A 73 -15.92 7.43 25.70
C LYS A 73 -15.23 7.41 27.06
N LEU A 74 -13.93 7.67 27.08
CA LEU A 74 -13.20 7.89 28.32
C LEU A 74 -13.66 9.21 28.98
N PRO A 75 -14.03 9.21 30.28
CA PRO A 75 -14.32 10.44 30.99
C PRO A 75 -13.06 11.32 31.07
N ARG A 76 -13.25 12.64 31.11
CA ARG A 76 -12.13 13.57 31.24
C ARG A 76 -11.43 13.36 32.58
N GLN A 77 -10.12 13.17 32.55
CA GLN A 77 -9.27 13.04 33.73
C GLN A 77 -8.21 14.16 33.78
N ARG A 78 -7.52 14.32 34.91
CA ARG A 78 -6.44 15.32 35.07
C ARG A 78 -5.20 14.99 34.22
N GLY A 79 -5.04 13.73 33.80
CA GLY A 79 -4.02 13.25 32.88
C GLY A 79 -4.44 11.91 32.28
N LEU A 80 -3.85 11.54 31.14
CA LEU A 80 -4.11 10.27 30.46
C LEU A 80 -2.78 9.68 29.97
N VAL A 81 -2.56 8.41 30.28
CA VAL A 81 -1.43 7.63 29.76
C VAL A 81 -1.99 6.56 28.83
N LEU A 82 -1.50 6.52 27.58
CA LEU A 82 -1.86 5.48 26.61
C LEU A 82 -0.71 4.48 26.52
N ASP A 83 -0.94 3.25 26.98
CA ASP A 83 -0.03 2.13 26.75
C ASP A 83 -0.26 1.59 25.32
N LEU A 84 0.78 1.65 24.48
CA LEU A 84 0.72 1.27 23.08
C LEU A 84 1.58 0.03 22.83
N LYS A 85 1.11 -0.84 21.95
CA LYS A 85 1.87 -1.99 21.45
C LYS A 85 2.06 -1.89 19.93
N PRO A 86 3.14 -2.44 19.36
CA PRO A 86 3.33 -2.50 17.92
C PRO A 86 2.20 -3.27 17.23
N THR A 87 1.80 -2.83 16.04
CA THR A 87 0.91 -3.59 15.17
C THR A 87 1.70 -4.62 14.36
N ARG A 88 0.98 -5.59 13.76
CA ARG A 88 1.59 -6.52 12.81
C ARG A 88 1.81 -5.83 11.47
N ASP A 89 3.01 -5.93 10.91
CA ASP A 89 3.29 -5.44 9.56
C ASP A 89 2.46 -6.23 8.54
N ILE A 90 1.56 -5.53 7.85
CA ILE A 90 0.61 -6.13 6.92
C ILE A 90 1.34 -6.76 5.74
N ILE A 91 2.22 -6.00 5.08
CA ILE A 91 2.84 -6.42 3.83
C ILE A 91 3.87 -7.52 4.06
N ALA A 92 4.68 -7.41 5.10
CA ALA A 92 5.58 -8.50 5.46
C ALA A 92 4.78 -9.77 5.80
N THR A 93 3.57 -9.66 6.36
CA THR A 93 2.72 -10.81 6.62
C THR A 93 2.11 -11.39 5.34
N LEU A 94 1.63 -10.56 4.42
CA LEU A 94 1.11 -11.02 3.12
C LEU A 94 2.21 -11.67 2.29
N ALA A 95 3.38 -11.05 2.18
CA ALA A 95 4.51 -11.55 1.40
C ALA A 95 4.98 -12.94 1.87
N ARG A 96 4.93 -13.22 3.18
CA ARG A 96 5.24 -14.56 3.72
C ARG A 96 4.22 -15.63 3.37
N GLN A 97 2.96 -15.25 3.12
CA GLN A 97 1.86 -16.18 2.80
C GLN A 97 1.51 -16.20 1.31
N ALA A 98 2.14 -15.35 0.52
CA ALA A 98 1.93 -15.25 -0.91
C ALA A 98 2.43 -16.52 -1.61
N ARG A 99 1.68 -16.96 -2.62
CA ARG A 99 2.15 -17.97 -3.56
C ARG A 99 3.35 -17.42 -4.36
N PRO A 100 4.24 -18.29 -4.86
CA PRO A 100 5.39 -17.86 -5.66
C PRO A 100 5.03 -17.01 -6.87
N SER A 101 3.84 -17.20 -7.48
CA SER A 101 3.39 -16.44 -8.63
C SER A 101 2.86 -15.04 -8.30
N GLN A 102 2.65 -14.73 -7.01
CA GLN A 102 2.10 -13.44 -6.61
C GLN A 102 3.20 -12.40 -6.45
N TRP A 103 2.87 -11.15 -6.80
CA TRP A 103 3.77 -10.01 -6.66
C TRP A 103 3.29 -9.00 -5.60
N MET A 104 4.25 -8.30 -5.00
CA MET A 104 4.06 -7.37 -3.90
C MET A 104 4.73 -6.03 -4.21
N VAL A 105 3.95 -4.95 -4.18
CA VAL A 105 4.44 -3.58 -4.35
C VAL A 105 4.15 -2.79 -3.08
N ALA A 106 5.19 -2.22 -2.47
CA ALA A 106 5.05 -1.33 -1.31
C ALA A 106 5.20 0.13 -1.71
N PHE A 107 4.62 1.04 -0.90
CA PHE A 107 4.91 2.46 -0.95
C PHE A 107 5.75 2.87 0.26
N ALA A 108 6.69 3.78 0.04
CA ALA A 108 7.49 4.44 1.06
C ALA A 108 7.38 5.95 0.87
N LEU A 109 6.81 6.59 1.89
CA LEU A 109 6.78 8.04 2.02
C LEU A 109 8.02 8.47 2.81
N GLU A 110 8.96 9.18 2.18
CA GLU A 110 10.18 9.66 2.84
C GLU A 110 10.34 11.18 2.66
N PRO A 111 10.61 11.96 3.72
CA PRO A 111 10.62 13.42 3.68
C PRO A 111 11.55 14.03 2.62
N ASP A 112 12.71 13.41 2.40
CA ASP A 112 13.79 13.96 1.58
C ASP A 112 13.98 13.20 0.26
N GLY A 113 13.10 12.23 -0.04
CA GLY A 113 13.27 11.35 -1.22
C GLY A 113 14.50 10.43 -1.14
N GLU A 114 15.13 10.30 0.03
CA GLU A 114 16.31 9.47 0.25
C GLU A 114 15.96 7.97 0.17
N PRO A 115 16.61 7.19 -0.73
CA PRO A 115 16.23 5.81 -0.98
C PRO A 115 16.60 4.85 0.15
N ALA A 116 17.53 5.21 1.04
CA ALA A 116 18.07 4.30 2.05
C ALA A 116 17.01 3.59 2.90
N ARG A 117 15.95 4.30 3.30
CA ARG A 117 14.85 3.71 4.08
C ARG A 117 13.92 2.86 3.23
N ALA A 118 13.66 3.27 1.99
CA ALA A 118 12.88 2.47 1.04
C ALA A 118 13.59 1.14 0.73
N LEU A 119 14.90 1.14 0.50
CA LEU A 119 15.71 -0.06 0.24
C LEU A 119 15.73 -1.03 1.44
N LYS A 120 15.77 -0.49 2.67
CA LYS A 120 15.59 -1.30 3.88
C LYS A 120 14.18 -1.92 3.95
N LYS A 121 13.15 -1.13 3.66
CA LYS A 121 11.73 -1.57 3.68
C LYS A 121 11.44 -2.68 2.66
N ILE A 122 11.92 -2.56 1.42
CA ILE A 122 11.68 -3.59 0.38
C ILE A 122 12.28 -4.94 0.78
N THR A 123 13.49 -4.93 1.34
CA THR A 123 14.17 -6.14 1.82
C THR A 123 13.43 -6.76 2.99
N ALA A 124 13.09 -5.96 4.01
CA ALA A 124 12.40 -6.44 5.21
C ALA A 124 11.01 -6.99 4.92
N LYS A 125 10.30 -6.39 3.95
CA LYS A 125 8.94 -6.77 3.57
C LYS A 125 8.88 -7.81 2.44
N LYS A 126 10.03 -8.18 1.87
CA LYS A 126 10.16 -9.11 0.74
C LYS A 126 9.26 -8.72 -0.45
N CYS A 127 9.22 -7.44 -0.78
CA CYS A 127 8.45 -6.94 -1.91
C CYS A 127 9.25 -7.06 -3.22
N ASP A 128 8.57 -7.26 -4.33
CA ASP A 128 9.19 -7.25 -5.66
C ASP A 128 9.55 -5.80 -6.07
N LEU A 129 8.71 -4.83 -5.70
CA LEU A 129 8.92 -3.40 -5.97
C LEU A 129 8.60 -2.52 -4.76
N ILE A 130 9.27 -1.37 -4.67
CA ILE A 130 8.93 -0.30 -3.74
C ILE A 130 8.88 1.05 -4.45
N VAL A 131 7.79 1.76 -4.23
CA VAL A 131 7.53 3.08 -4.77
C VAL A 131 7.89 4.10 -3.70
N LEU A 132 8.93 4.87 -3.95
CA LEU A 132 9.37 5.98 -3.13
C LEU A 132 8.70 7.26 -3.59
N ASN A 133 8.08 7.99 -2.67
CA ASN A 133 7.53 9.32 -2.91
C ASN A 133 7.79 10.23 -1.71
N ASP A 134 7.85 11.53 -1.94
CA ASP A 134 8.07 12.52 -0.89
C ASP A 134 6.74 13.02 -0.26
N LEU A 135 6.86 13.79 0.84
CA LEU A 135 5.75 14.40 1.55
C LEU A 135 5.01 15.48 0.75
N THR A 136 5.64 16.07 -0.26
CA THR A 136 5.03 17.14 -1.08
C THR A 136 3.92 16.61 -1.99
N ALA A 137 3.86 15.29 -2.18
CA ALA A 137 2.77 14.61 -2.89
C ALA A 137 1.47 14.44 -2.06
N LEU A 138 1.49 14.75 -0.76
CA LEU A 138 0.29 14.67 0.08
C LEU A 138 -0.70 15.78 -0.28
N ASP A 139 -1.98 15.44 -0.38
CA ASP A 139 -3.10 16.36 -0.64
C ASP A 139 -3.03 17.23 -1.92
N THR A 140 -2.07 16.97 -2.81
CA THR A 140 -1.96 17.60 -4.13
C THR A 140 -2.54 16.72 -5.25
N THR A 141 -2.71 17.26 -6.45
CA THR A 141 -3.13 16.48 -7.64
C THR A 141 -1.95 15.86 -8.40
N THR A 142 -0.73 16.22 -8.03
CA THR A 142 0.52 15.77 -8.65
C THR A 142 1.34 14.92 -7.68
N THR A 143 2.30 14.18 -8.21
CA THR A 143 3.25 13.39 -7.42
C THR A 143 4.49 13.13 -8.27
N ALA A 144 5.64 13.01 -7.61
CA ALA A 144 6.84 12.40 -8.17
C ALA A 144 7.06 11.06 -7.46
N VAL A 145 7.46 10.05 -8.21
CA VAL A 145 7.77 8.73 -7.66
C VAL A 145 9.04 8.17 -8.29
N THR A 146 9.82 7.46 -7.49
CA THR A 146 10.95 6.63 -7.94
C THR A 146 10.68 5.19 -7.52
N VAL A 147 10.95 4.23 -8.40
CA VAL A 147 10.67 2.81 -8.14
C VAL A 147 11.98 2.03 -8.09
N TYR A 148 12.12 1.22 -7.05
CA TYR A 148 13.23 0.29 -6.87
C TYR A 148 12.72 -1.15 -6.83
N ASP A 149 13.54 -2.08 -7.33
CA ASP A 149 13.28 -3.51 -7.25
C ASP A 149 13.97 -4.17 -6.03
N HIS A 150 13.70 -5.46 -5.84
CA HIS A 150 14.27 -6.27 -4.77
C HIS A 150 15.81 -6.39 -4.82
N ALA A 151 16.43 -6.13 -5.98
CA ALA A 151 17.88 -6.05 -6.16
C ALA A 151 18.44 -4.64 -5.92
N HIS A 152 17.60 -3.75 -5.35
CA HIS A 152 17.89 -2.35 -5.03
C HIS A 152 18.22 -1.51 -6.26
N GLN A 153 17.86 -1.98 -7.46
CA GLN A 153 18.05 -1.24 -8.69
C GLN A 153 16.90 -0.28 -8.91
N ARG A 154 17.21 0.95 -9.33
CA ARG A 154 16.19 1.91 -9.76
C ARG A 154 15.66 1.46 -11.12
N VAL A 155 14.40 1.04 -11.16
CA VAL A 155 13.72 0.56 -12.37
C VAL A 155 12.86 1.62 -13.07
N GLY A 156 12.65 2.77 -12.43
CA GLY A 156 11.98 3.89 -13.07
C GLY A 156 11.77 5.10 -12.16
N GLN A 157 11.44 6.22 -12.78
CA GLN A 157 11.04 7.45 -12.10
C GLN A 157 10.03 8.18 -12.99
N GLN A 158 9.02 8.80 -12.36
CA GLN A 158 8.03 9.59 -13.08
C GLN A 158 7.46 10.70 -12.19
N ALA A 159 7.17 11.84 -12.80
CA ALA A 159 6.44 12.94 -12.17
C ALA A 159 5.26 13.39 -13.04
N GLY A 160 4.21 13.90 -12.41
CA GLY A 160 3.05 14.44 -13.11
C GLY A 160 1.77 14.34 -12.26
N THR A 161 0.61 14.31 -12.92
CA THR A 161 -0.66 14.11 -12.21
C THR A 161 -0.72 12.70 -11.61
N LYS A 162 -1.41 12.55 -10.46
CA LYS A 162 -1.61 11.25 -9.81
C LYS A 162 -2.20 10.20 -10.76
N THR A 163 -3.05 10.62 -11.70
CA THR A 163 -3.59 9.75 -12.76
C THR A 163 -2.55 9.33 -13.79
N ALA A 164 -1.69 10.25 -14.24
CA ALA A 164 -0.61 9.93 -15.18
C ALA A 164 0.42 8.99 -14.54
N VAL A 165 0.82 9.28 -13.31
CA VAL A 165 1.76 8.44 -12.54
C VAL A 165 1.15 7.07 -12.26
N ALA A 166 -0.13 6.96 -11.93
CA ALA A 166 -0.80 5.68 -11.72
C ALA A 166 -0.79 4.79 -12.98
N ARG A 167 -1.09 5.36 -14.15
CA ARG A 167 -1.03 4.63 -15.44
C ARG A 167 0.38 4.15 -15.77
N TRP A 168 1.36 5.02 -15.57
CA TRP A 168 2.77 4.69 -15.76
C TRP A 168 3.21 3.58 -14.80
N LEU A 169 2.86 3.68 -13.52
CA LEU A 169 3.24 2.72 -12.50
C LEU A 169 2.66 1.33 -12.80
N LEU A 170 1.41 1.22 -13.24
CA LEU A 170 0.85 -0.09 -13.63
C LEU A 170 1.55 -0.71 -14.84
N LYS A 171 2.02 0.10 -15.80
CA LYS A 171 2.84 -0.41 -16.91
C LYS A 171 4.18 -0.93 -16.39
N LEU A 172 4.83 -0.18 -15.50
CA LEU A 172 6.10 -0.58 -14.89
C LEU A 172 5.93 -1.87 -14.08
N ILE A 173 4.91 -1.95 -13.22
CA ILE A 173 4.60 -3.15 -12.44
C ILE A 173 4.44 -4.34 -13.38
N GLY A 174 3.66 -4.21 -14.46
CA GLY A 174 3.45 -5.33 -15.37
C GLY A 174 4.71 -5.80 -16.10
N ALA A 175 5.66 -4.90 -16.38
CA ALA A 175 6.94 -5.26 -16.99
C ALA A 175 7.92 -5.94 -16.02
N HIS A 176 7.78 -5.72 -14.70
CA HIS A 176 8.75 -6.18 -13.69
C HIS A 176 8.19 -7.27 -12.77
N SER A 177 6.89 -7.50 -12.78
CA SER A 177 6.23 -8.49 -11.91
C SER A 177 6.18 -9.88 -12.55
N GLY A 178 7.13 -10.21 -13.44
CA GLY A 178 7.20 -11.38 -14.34
C GLY A 178 7.07 -12.77 -13.69
N LYS A 179 5.94 -13.01 -13.05
CA LYS A 179 5.45 -14.26 -12.44
C LYS A 179 4.13 -14.72 -13.08
N GLY A 180 3.85 -14.17 -14.26
CA GLY A 180 2.65 -14.32 -15.07
C GLY A 180 2.52 -13.04 -15.87
N GLU A 181 2.63 -13.14 -17.19
CA GLU A 181 2.27 -12.04 -18.07
C GLU A 181 0.90 -11.51 -17.61
N LEU A 182 0.78 -10.20 -17.40
CA LEU A 182 -0.53 -9.55 -17.41
C LEU A 182 -1.00 -9.55 -18.86
N SER A 183 -1.29 -10.74 -19.36
CA SER A 183 -1.89 -10.96 -20.67
C SER A 183 -3.32 -10.46 -20.63
N SER A 184 -3.71 -9.97 -21.80
CA SER A 184 -4.74 -8.98 -22.08
C SER A 184 -6.15 -9.33 -21.62
#